data_AF-A0A2E0SE40-F1
#
_entry.id   AF-A0A2E0SE40-F1
#
_cell.length_a   1.000
_cell.length_b   1.000
_cell.length_c   1.000
_cell.angle_alpha   90.00
_cell.angle_beta   90.00
_cell.angle_gamma   90.00
#
_symmetry.space_group_name_H-M   'P 1'
#
loop_
_entity.id
_entity.type
_entity.pdbx_description
1 polymer ?
#
loop_
_entity_poly.entity_id
_entity_poly.type
_entity_poly.pdbx_seq_one_letter_code
_entity_poly.pdbx_strand_id
1 'polypeptide(L)'
;MSEPRHAIIYRDAIKEKWWLEIVQWDVEKKTDALSDNADTFGPFENSEQAEEYASDNFQNTGFEIPVLDPDVFAYLSPPKDYEKLK
;
A
#
# COMPACT_ATOMS: atom_id res chain seq x y z
N MET A 1 -4.49 -20.45 11.02
CA MET A 1 -4.45 -18.97 10.94
C MET A 1 -4.15 -18.65 9.49
N SER A 2 -4.96 -17.84 8.81
CA SER A 2 -4.68 -17.48 7.42
C SER A 2 -3.51 -16.50 7.37
N GLU A 3 -2.74 -16.53 6.27
CA GLU A 3 -1.62 -15.60 6.09
C GLU A 3 -2.15 -14.17 5.96
N PRO A 4 -1.39 -13.17 6.44
CA PRO A 4 -1.81 -11.79 6.30
C PRO A 4 -1.90 -11.39 4.83
N ARG A 5 -3.00 -10.71 4.48
CA ARG A 5 -3.25 -10.22 3.13
C ARG A 5 -2.19 -9.19 2.74
N HIS A 6 -1.77 -9.22 1.48
CA HIS A 6 -0.98 -8.13 0.94
C HIS A 6 -1.88 -6.91 0.79
N ALA A 7 -1.57 -5.86 1.55
CA ALA A 7 -2.24 -4.58 1.50
C ALA A 7 -1.20 -3.47 1.44
N ILE A 8 -1.53 -2.35 0.79
CA ILE A 8 -0.72 -1.14 0.76
C ILE A 8 -1.63 0.07 0.67
N ILE A 9 -1.28 1.14 1.39
CA ILE A 9 -1.93 2.43 1.26
C ILE A 9 -0.95 3.37 0.58
N TYR A 10 -1.39 4.10 -0.43
CA TYR A 10 -0.56 5.07 -1.13
C TYR A 10 -1.31 6.36 -1.43
N ARG A 11 -0.57 7.46 -1.50
CA ARG A 11 -1.09 8.75 -1.95
C ARG A 11 -0.73 8.99 -3.41
N ASP A 12 -1.74 9.26 -4.24
CA ASP A 12 -1.57 9.67 -5.63
C ASP A 12 -0.86 11.03 -5.67
N ALA A 13 0.30 11.10 -6.33
CA ALA A 13 1.13 12.29 -6.40
C ALA A 13 0.53 13.43 -7.25
N ILE A 14 -0.45 13.14 -8.11
CA ILE A 14 -1.11 14.11 -8.99
C ILE A 14 -2.40 14.61 -8.36
N LYS A 15 -3.20 13.70 -7.81
CA LYS A 15 -4.53 13.99 -7.25
C LYS A 15 -4.50 14.28 -5.75
N GLU A 16 -3.38 13.98 -5.09
CA GLU A 16 -3.18 14.11 -3.64
C GLU A 16 -4.22 13.33 -2.81
N LYS A 17 -4.81 12.28 -3.39
CA LYS A 17 -5.79 11.41 -2.73
C LYS A 17 -5.17 10.08 -2.32
N TRP A 18 -5.74 9.47 -1.30
CA TRP A 18 -5.28 8.22 -0.74
C TRP A 18 -6.05 7.03 -1.30
N TRP A 19 -5.35 5.92 -1.47
CA TRP A 19 -5.89 4.68 -2.03
C TRP A 19 -5.40 3.50 -1.21
N LEU A 20 -6.23 2.47 -1.11
CA LEU A 20 -5.90 1.19 -0.51
C LEU A 20 -5.87 0.15 -1.64
N GLU A 21 -4.76 -0.55 -1.80
CA GLU A 21 -4.67 -1.74 -2.63
C GLU A 21 -4.57 -2.96 -1.73
N ILE A 22 -5.43 -3.95 -1.96
CA ILE A 22 -5.47 -5.16 -1.14
C ILE A 22 -5.84 -6.40 -1.96
N VAL A 23 -5.14 -7.50 -1.71
CA VAL A 23 -5.53 -8.83 -2.20
C VAL A 23 -6.62 -9.39 -1.28
N GLN A 24 -7.85 -9.51 -1.79
CA GLN A 24 -9.03 -9.85 -0.97
C GLN A 24 -9.12 -11.31 -0.53
N TRP A 25 -8.43 -12.22 -1.20
CA TRP A 25 -8.50 -13.66 -0.94
C TRP A 25 -7.25 -14.19 -0.22
N ASP A 26 -7.38 -15.39 0.35
CA ASP A 26 -6.24 -16.08 0.95
C ASP A 26 -5.18 -16.34 -0.13
N VAL A 27 -3.97 -15.86 0.13
CA VAL A 27 -2.80 -16.10 -0.72
C VAL A 27 -2.34 -17.53 -0.44
N GLU A 28 -2.77 -18.49 -1.26
CA GLU A 28 -2.32 -19.88 -1.13
C GLU A 28 -0.92 -20.08 -1.73
N LYS A 29 -0.54 -19.24 -2.71
CA LYS A 29 0.78 -19.25 -3.37
C LYS A 29 1.31 -17.84 -3.50
N LYS A 30 2.63 -17.68 -3.47
CA LYS A 30 3.30 -16.37 -3.68
C LYS A 30 2.92 -15.68 -4.99
N THR A 31 2.53 -16.43 -6.01
CA THR A 31 2.05 -15.90 -7.30
C THR A 31 0.69 -15.20 -7.19
N ASP A 32 -0.04 -15.41 -6.10
CA ASP A 32 -1.36 -14.82 -5.90
C ASP A 32 -1.24 -13.41 -5.31
N ALA A 33 -0.11 -13.09 -4.68
CA ALA A 33 0.25 -11.76 -4.16
C ALA A 33 0.84 -10.82 -5.24
N LEU A 34 0.26 -10.84 -6.44
CA LEU A 34 0.61 -9.92 -7.52
C LEU A 34 -0.31 -8.70 -7.52
N SER A 35 0.18 -7.55 -8.00
CA SER A 35 -0.62 -6.32 -8.09
C SER A 35 -1.88 -6.48 -8.95
N ASP A 36 -1.83 -7.31 -10.00
CA ASP A 36 -3.00 -7.62 -10.85
C ASP A 36 -4.15 -8.32 -10.10
N ASN A 37 -3.85 -8.89 -8.93
CA ASN A 37 -4.79 -9.58 -8.05
C ASN A 37 -5.24 -8.71 -6.87
N ALA A 38 -4.75 -7.48 -6.78
CA ALA A 38 -5.16 -6.54 -5.76
C ALA A 38 -6.35 -5.71 -6.26
N ASP A 39 -7.33 -5.51 -5.38
CA ASP A 39 -8.40 -4.56 -5.62
C ASP A 39 -8.03 -3.20 -5.04
N THR A 40 -8.40 -2.14 -5.75
CA THR A 40 -8.14 -0.75 -5.35
C THR A 40 -9.40 -0.11 -4.78
N PHE A 41 -9.29 0.45 -3.58
CA PHE A 41 -10.35 1.17 -2.87
C PHE A 41 -9.96 2.63 -2.65
N GLY A 42 -10.96 3.51 -2.65
CA GLY A 42 -10.80 4.96 -2.49
C GLY A 42 -11.67 5.73 -3.49
N PRO A 43 -11.39 7.03 -3.70
CA PRO A 43 -10.35 7.82 -3.03
C PRO A 43 -10.71 8.13 -1.57
N PHE A 44 -9.70 8.19 -0.71
CA PHE A 44 -9.79 8.64 0.68
C PHE A 44 -9.13 10.02 0.85
N GLU A 45 -9.52 10.75 1.89
CA GLU A 45 -8.99 12.08 2.18
C GLU A 45 -7.63 12.04 2.91
N ASN A 46 -7.40 11.01 3.72
CA ASN A 46 -6.15 10.80 4.44
C ASN A 46 -5.84 9.29 4.56
N SER A 47 -4.62 8.94 5.00
CA SER A 47 -4.20 7.55 5.20
C SER A 47 -5.01 6.84 6.29
N GLU A 48 -5.36 7.56 7.36
CA GLU A 48 -6.13 7.05 8.51
C GLU A 48 -7.49 6.50 8.07
N GLN A 49 -8.21 7.19 7.17
CA GLN A 49 -9.46 6.70 6.60
C GLN A 49 -9.29 5.40 5.81
N ALA A 50 -8.18 5.27 5.09
CA ALA A 50 -7.88 4.06 4.33
C ALA A 50 -7.54 2.88 5.27
N GLU A 51 -6.83 3.14 6.37
CA GLU A 51 -6.54 2.16 7.42
C GLU A 51 -7.81 1.71 8.16
N GLU A 52 -8.67 2.66 8.57
CA GLU A 52 -9.96 2.37 9.20
C GLU A 52 -10.83 1.53 8.27
N TYR A 53 -10.95 1.93 6.99
CA TYR A 53 -11.69 1.15 5.99
C TYR A 53 -11.13 -0.28 5.86
N ALA A 54 -9.80 -0.42 5.85
CA ALA A 54 -9.17 -1.73 5.75
C ALA A 54 -9.47 -2.61 6.96
N SER A 55 -9.36 -2.04 8.17
CA SER A 55 -9.63 -2.72 9.43
C SER A 55 -11.08 -3.16 9.57
N ASP A 56 -12.03 -2.32 9.13
CA ASP A 56 -13.46 -2.59 9.24
C ASP A 56 -13.97 -3.62 8.22
N ASN A 57 -13.38 -3.65 7.02
CA ASN A 57 -13.89 -4.46 5.91
C ASN A 57 -13.09 -5.74 5.65
N PHE A 58 -11.82 -5.79 6.08
CA PHE A 58 -10.93 -6.91 5.78
C PHE A 58 -10.30 -7.45 7.06
N GLN A 59 -10.45 -8.75 7.28
CA GLN A 59 -9.75 -9.45 8.36
C GLN A 59 -8.34 -9.85 7.90
N ASN A 60 -7.40 -9.94 8.84
CA ASN A 60 -6.02 -10.39 8.61
C ASN A 60 -5.25 -9.56 7.57
N THR A 61 -5.35 -8.24 7.59
CA THR A 61 -4.60 -7.34 6.67
C THR A 61 -3.09 -7.23 6.93
N GLY A 62 -2.54 -8.01 7.87
CA GLY A 62 -1.15 -7.88 8.31
C GLY A 62 -1.02 -7.00 9.55
N PHE A 63 0.14 -7.08 10.22
CA PHE A 63 0.35 -6.43 11.52
C PHE A 63 0.48 -4.90 11.40
N GLU A 64 0.59 -4.36 10.19
CA GLU A 64 0.56 -2.93 9.85
C GLU A 64 0.49 -2.85 8.32
N ILE A 65 -0.44 -2.06 7.76
CA ILE A 65 -0.50 -1.85 6.31
C ILE A 65 0.55 -0.78 5.97
N PRO A 66 1.51 -1.05 5.06
CA PRO A 66 2.50 -0.06 4.65
C PRO A 66 1.81 1.16 4.04
N VAL A 67 2.21 2.36 4.48
CA VAL A 67 1.72 3.65 3.97
C VAL A 67 2.83 4.32 3.15
N LEU A 68 2.55 4.60 1.88
CA LEU A 68 3.46 5.28 0.96
C LEU A 68 2.97 6.70 0.67
N ASP A 69 3.64 7.69 1.27
CA ASP A 69 3.45 9.10 0.95
C ASP A 69 4.61 9.60 0.07
N PRO A 70 4.35 10.10 -1.16
CA PRO A 70 5.38 10.67 -2.03
C PRO A 70 6.14 11.82 -1.37
N ASP A 71 5.53 12.57 -0.45
CA ASP A 71 6.19 13.69 0.23
C ASP A 71 7.29 13.22 1.18
N VAL A 72 7.21 12.00 1.72
CA VAL A 72 8.28 11.41 2.54
C VAL A 72 9.56 11.22 1.71
N PHE A 73 9.43 10.91 0.42
CA PHE A 73 10.58 10.74 -0.47
C PHE A 73 11.26 12.06 -0.83
N ALA A 74 10.57 13.20 -0.74
CA ALA A 74 11.18 14.51 -0.95
C ALA A 74 12.23 14.85 0.13
N TYR A 75 12.11 14.25 1.32
CA TYR A 75 13.04 14.43 2.44
C TYR A 75 14.11 13.33 2.53
N LEU A 76 14.00 12.28 1.71
CA LEU A 76 15.05 11.27 1.62
C LEU A 76 16.18 11.78 0.74
N SER A 77 17.41 11.73 1.28
CA SER A 77 18.59 12.00 0.47
C SER A 77 18.65 10.98 -0.68
N PRO A 78 18.96 11.42 -1.91
CA PRO A 78 19.15 10.49 -3.02
C PRO A 78 20.17 9.41 -2.65
N PRO A 79 19.99 8.15 -3.11
CA PRO A 79 20.92 7.08 -2.80
C PRO A 79 22.34 7.46 -3.23
N LYS A 80 23.32 7.24 -2.35
CA LYS A 80 24.73 7.64 -2.57
C LYS A 80 25.34 7.08 -3.87
N ASP A 81 24.79 6.01 -4.41
CA ASP A 81 25.26 5.34 -5.63
C ASP A 81 24.45 5.71 -6.88
N TYR A 82 23.39 6.52 -6.78
CA TYR A 82 22.60 6.96 -7.93
C TYR A 82 23.39 7.87 -8.87
N GLU A 83 24.31 8.68 -8.33
CA GLU A 83 25.18 9.55 -9.13
C GLU A 83 26.25 8.80 -9.92
N LYS A 84 26.57 7.55 -9.55
CA LYS A 84 27.58 6.74 -10.24
C LYS A 84 27.06 6.05 -11.51
N LEU A 85 25.76 6.15 -11.78
CA LEU A 85 25.07 5.54 -12.91
C LEU A 85 24.74 6.54 -14.03
N LYS A 86 25.20 7.79 -13.93
CA LYS A 86 25.06 8.83 -14.96
C LYS A 86 26.27 8.90 -15.89
#